data_AF-A0A5D4S344-F1
#
_entry.id   AF-A0A5D4S344-F1
#
_cell.length_a   1.000
_cell.length_b   1.000
_cell.length_c   1.000
_cell.angle_alpha   90.00
_cell.angle_beta   90.00
_cell.angle_gamma   90.00
#
_symmetry.space_group_name_H-M   'P 1'
#
loop_
_entity.id
_entity.type
_entity.pdbx_description
1 polymer ?
#
loop_
_entity_poly.entity_id
_entity_poly.type
_entity_poly.pdbx_seq_one_letter_code
_entity_poly.pdbx_strand_id
1 'polypeptide(L)' 'MSLNELIQCYKTSKHDDAANHLDLLTMAKKLYISNEITFQHYKELIRDLEPTMDHQ' A
#
# COMPACT_ATOMS: atom_id res chain seq x y z
N MET A 1 4.29 -6.54 -11.95
CA MET A 1 3.62 -6.41 -10.63
C MET A 1 2.39 -5.54 -10.82
N SER A 2 1.22 -6.14 -10.64
CA SER A 2 -0.10 -5.52 -10.71
C SER A 2 -0.60 -5.13 -9.32
N LEU A 3 -1.64 -4.29 -9.27
CA LEU A 3 -2.29 -3.89 -8.01
C LEU A 3 -2.67 -5.09 -7.12
N ASN A 4 -3.14 -6.18 -7.72
CA ASN A 4 -3.52 -7.40 -6.99
C ASN A 4 -2.32 -8.11 -6.36
N GLU A 5 -1.17 -8.13 -7.04
CA GLU A 5 0.06 -8.69 -6.48
C GLU A 5 0.58 -7.85 -5.31
N LEU A 6 0.41 -6.53 -5.39
CA LEU A 6 0.76 -5.61 -4.30
C LEU A 6 -0.08 -5.88 -3.03
N ILE A 7 -1.40 -6.03 -3.22
CA ILE A 7 -2.35 -6.33 -2.14
C ILE A 7 -2.08 -7.71 -1.54
N GLN A 8 -1.74 -8.71 -2.37
CA GLN A 8 -1.36 -10.03 -1.86
C GLN A 8 -0.08 -9.96 -1.04
N CYS A 9 0.95 -9.24 -1.52
CA CYS A 9 2.21 -9.06 -0.80
C CYS A 9 1.98 -8.42 0.58
N TYR A 10 1.13 -7.39 0.64
CA TYR A 10 0.71 -6.77 1.90
C TYR A 10 0.00 -7.75 2.85
N LYS A 11 -0.98 -8.52 2.33
CA LYS A 11 -1.73 -9.50 3.14
C LYS A 11 -0.83 -10.62 3.68
N THR A 12 0.17 -11.05 2.91
CA THR A 12 1.16 -12.05 3.35
C THR A 12 2.20 -11.47 4.29
N SER A 13 2.48 -10.17 4.19
CA SER A 13 3.49 -9.47 4.99
C SER A 13 2.94 -8.86 6.28
N LYS A 14 1.84 -9.40 6.82
CA LYS A 14 1.17 -8.95 8.06
C LYS A 14 2.03 -9.01 9.34
N HIS A 15 3.29 -9.40 9.23
CA HIS A 15 4.24 -9.45 10.34
C HIS A 15 5.53 -8.69 9.97
N ASP A 16 5.73 -7.56 10.65
CA ASP A 16 7.01 -7.10 11.21
C ASP A 16 8.08 -6.38 10.38
N ASP A 17 7.81 -5.78 9.21
CA ASP A 17 8.84 -4.93 8.58
C ASP A 17 8.36 -3.56 8.10
N ALA A 18 8.81 -2.51 8.80
CA ALA A 18 8.65 -1.12 8.39
C ALA A 18 9.29 -0.83 7.02
N ALA A 19 10.30 -1.62 6.63
CA ALA A 19 10.89 -1.59 5.30
C ALA A 19 9.88 -2.00 4.22
N ASN A 20 9.14 -3.10 4.43
CA ASN A 20 8.09 -3.54 3.51
C ASN A 20 6.96 -2.51 3.38
N HIS A 21 6.70 -1.77 4.44
CA HIS A 21 5.69 -0.72 4.44
C HIS A 21 6.06 0.46 3.53
N LEU A 22 7.30 0.94 3.64
CA LEU A 22 7.81 2.05 2.83
C LEU A 22 7.89 1.65 1.34
N ASP A 23 8.27 0.41 1.05
CA ASP A 23 8.29 -0.12 -0.31
C ASP A 23 6.88 -0.20 -0.93
N LEU A 24 5.88 -0.63 -0.15
CA LEU A 24 4.48 -0.69 -0.60
C LEU A 24 3.90 0.70 -0.86
N LEU A 25 4.18 1.69 0.00
CA LEU A 25 3.81 3.09 -0.21
C LEU A 25 4.46 3.64 -1.48
N THR A 26 5.74 3.31 -1.70
CA THR A 26 6.50 3.74 -2.87
C THR A 26 5.94 3.14 -4.15
N MET A 27 5.52 1.87 -4.14
CA MET A 27 4.86 1.24 -5.27
C MET A 27 3.46 1.79 -5.53
N ALA A 28 2.63 1.98 -4.50
CA ALA A 28 1.33 2.61 -4.64
C ALA A 28 1.44 4.00 -5.31
N LYS A 29 2.44 4.78 -4.90
CA LYS A 29 2.73 6.09 -5.49
C LYS A 29 3.17 5.98 -6.96
N LYS A 30 4.02 5.01 -7.31
CA LYS A 30 4.41 4.76 -8.71
C LYS A 30 3.21 4.39 -9.58
N LEU A 31 2.35 3.48 -9.12
CA LEU A 31 1.14 3.07 -9.84
C LEU A 31 0.20 4.25 -10.09
N TYR A 32 0.05 5.15 -9.12
CA TYR A 32 -0.74 6.37 -9.27
C TYR A 32 -0.13 7.33 -10.31
N ILE A 33 1.17 7.58 -10.24
CA ILE A 33 1.87 8.46 -11.19
C ILE A 33 1.82 7.88 -12.62
N SER A 34 1.87 6.56 -12.74
CA SER A 34 1.75 5.84 -14.01
C SER A 34 0.30 5.73 -14.52
N ASN A 35 -0.68 6.35 -13.85
CA ASN A 35 -2.11 6.26 -14.16
C ASN A 35 -2.68 4.83 -14.20
N GLU A 36 -2.00 3.86 -13.58
CA GLU A 36 -2.49 2.47 -13.49
C GLU A 36 -3.57 2.32 -12.42
N ILE A 37 -3.58 3.21 -11.43
CA ILE A 37 -4.62 3.29 -10.41
C ILE A 37 -5.17 4.71 -10.31
N THR A 38 -6.44 4.81 -9.95
CA THR A 38 -7.07 6.11 -9.70
C THR A 38 -6.62 6.69 -8.36
N PHE A 39 -6.79 7.99 -8.19
CA PHE A 39 -6.54 8.65 -6.92
C PHE A 39 -7.34 8.05 -5.75
N GLN A 40 -8.55 7.55 -6.03
CA GLN A 40 -9.39 6.87 -5.04
C GLN A 40 -8.74 5.55 -4.57
N HIS A 41 -8.32 4.70 -5.51
CA HIS A 41 -7.62 3.44 -5.18
C HIS A 41 -6.30 3.70 -4.45
N TYR A 42 -5.57 4.75 -4.84
CA TYR A 42 -4.37 5.16 -4.12
C TYR A 42 -4.68 5.51 -2.66
N LYS A 43 -5.71 6.32 -2.40
CA LYS A 43 -6.14 6.65 -1.02
C LYS A 43 -6.51 5.42 -0.20
N GLU A 44 -7.20 4.46 -0.78
CA GLU A 44 -7.57 3.21 -0.10
C GLU A 44 -6.33 2.38 0.25
N LEU A 45 -5.35 2.27 -0.67
CA LEU A 45 -4.07 1.61 -0.40
C LEU A 45 -3.30 2.29 0.72
N ILE A 46 -3.21 3.63 0.72
CA ILE A 46 -2.52 4.36 1.79
C ILE A 46 -3.22 4.16 3.13
N ARG A 47 -4.56 4.16 3.15
CA ARG A 47 -5.35 3.95 4.37
C ARG A 47 -5.21 2.53 4.92
N ASP A 48 -5.13 1.53 4.06
CA ASP A 48 -4.95 0.14 4.47
C ASP A 48 -3.49 -0.13 4.85
N LEU A 49 -2.53 0.60 4.24
CA LEU A 49 -1.12 0.53 4.58
C LEU A 49 -0.88 1.22 5.93
N GLU A 50 -1.17 2.52 6.07
CA GLU A 50 -1.00 3.21 7.35
C GLU A 50 -1.69 2.40 8.45
N PRO A 51 -0.94 1.94 9.47
CA PRO A 51 -1.61 1.35 10.61
C PRO A 51 -2.50 2.46 11.12
N THR A 52 -3.81 2.19 11.26
CA THR A 52 -4.69 3.08 12.00
C THR A 52 -3.96 3.42 13.29
N MET A 53 -3.44 4.65 13.38
CA MET A 53 -3.07 5.27 14.65
C MET A 53 -4.39 5.51 15.37
N ASP A 54 -5.03 4.40 15.76
CA ASP A 54 -6.08 4.39 16.75
C ASP A 54 -5.39 4.89 18.02
N HIS A 55 -5.63 6.17 18.29
CA HIS A 55 -5.33 6.79 19.55
C HIS A 55 -6.07 6.00 20.63
N GLN A 56 -5.35 5.17 21.38
CA GLN A 56 -5.73 4.80 22.74
C GLN A 56 -4.58 5.09 23.70
#